data_AF-A0A0R0C189-F1
#
_entry.id   AF-A0A0R0C189-F1
#
_cell.length_a   1.000
_cell.length_b   1.000
_cell.length_c   1.000
_cell.angle_alpha   90.00
_cell.angle_beta   90.00
_cell.angle_gamma   90.00
#
_symmetry.space_group_name_H-M   'P 1'
#
loop_
_entity.id
_entity.type
_entity.pdbx_description
1 polymer ?
#
loop_
_entity_poly.entity_id
_entity_poly.type
_entity_poly.pdbx_seq_one_letter_code
_entity_poly.pdbx_strand_id
1 'polypeptide(L)'
;MNTAIKVLLLALPLTFATGLAQANNSAEGRWRQIDPDTGRAKSIVEIRRTSNGTLNGRIVELLNPSRPNPVCDKCEDDRKNQPITGMEIIRGMRADGAGKWKGGKILKPDEGKVYNSKMALIEGGRKLEVSGCIAFICKTQVWERL
;
A
#
# COMPACT_ATOMS: atom_id res chain seq x y z
N MET A 1 64.61 39.57 -6.79
CA MET A 1 63.33 39.04 -6.29
C MET A 1 62.32 39.13 -7.42
N ASN A 2 61.84 38.00 -7.94
CA ASN A 2 60.49 37.85 -8.51
C ASN A 2 60.26 36.36 -8.78
N THR A 3 59.41 35.77 -7.96
CA THR A 3 59.15 34.34 -7.85
C THR A 3 58.16 33.92 -8.94
N ALA A 4 58.56 32.99 -9.82
CA ALA A 4 57.66 32.40 -10.80
C ALA A 4 56.70 31.43 -10.10
N ILE A 5 55.40 31.76 -10.10
CA ILE A 5 54.34 30.90 -9.59
C ILE A 5 54.08 29.79 -10.62
N LYS A 6 54.50 28.57 -10.32
CA LYS A 6 54.06 27.36 -11.04
C LYS A 6 52.63 27.05 -10.60
N VAL A 7 51.66 27.31 -11.48
CA VAL A 7 50.26 26.91 -11.29
C VAL A 7 50.18 25.39 -11.48
N LEU A 8 50.04 24.67 -10.38
CA LEU A 8 49.80 23.23 -10.38
C LEU A 8 48.28 22.99 -10.52
N LEU A 9 47.83 22.62 -11.72
CA LEU A 9 46.45 22.18 -11.96
C LEU A 9 46.22 20.81 -11.31
N LEU A 10 45.61 20.81 -10.12
CA LEU A 10 45.08 19.62 -9.45
C LEU A 10 43.75 19.23 -10.09
N ALA A 11 43.77 18.20 -10.95
CA ALA A 11 42.55 17.59 -11.47
C ALA A 11 41.88 16.77 -10.36
N LEU A 12 40.75 17.27 -9.84
CA LEU A 12 39.92 16.57 -8.87
C LEU A 12 39.09 15.48 -9.58
N PRO A 13 39.16 14.20 -9.18
CA PRO A 13 38.30 13.18 -9.75
C PRO A 13 36.87 13.37 -9.24
N LEU A 14 35.93 13.70 -10.15
CA LEU A 14 34.49 13.65 -9.87
C LEU A 14 34.08 12.19 -9.67
N THR A 15 34.01 11.75 -8.41
CA THR A 15 33.35 10.49 -8.07
C THR A 15 31.83 10.68 -8.16
N PHE A 16 31.24 10.21 -9.26
CA PHE A 16 29.79 10.05 -9.38
C PHE A 16 29.33 8.99 -8.38
N ALA A 17 28.76 9.43 -7.25
CA ALA A 17 28.00 8.54 -6.39
C ALA A 17 26.67 8.20 -7.09
N THR A 18 26.63 7.07 -7.81
CA THR A 18 25.37 6.50 -8.30
C THR A 18 24.54 6.09 -7.09
N GLY A 19 23.54 6.90 -6.73
CA GLY A 19 22.58 6.54 -5.71
C GLY A 19 21.79 5.31 -6.15
N LEU A 20 21.98 4.17 -5.48
CA LEU A 20 21.09 3.02 -5.65
C LEU A 20 19.72 3.43 -5.12
N ALA A 21 18.76 3.64 -6.03
CA ALA A 21 17.37 3.80 -5.66
C ALA A 21 16.92 2.53 -4.92
N GLN A 22 16.77 2.62 -3.60
CA GLN A 22 16.27 1.49 -2.82
C GLN A 22 14.81 1.24 -3.22
N ALA A 23 14.56 0.10 -3.87
CA ALA A 23 13.20 -0.36 -4.10
C ALA A 23 12.53 -0.51 -2.73
N ASN A 24 11.43 0.23 -2.51
CA ASN A 24 10.68 0.13 -1.26
C ASN A 24 9.89 -1.17 -1.28
N ASN A 25 10.52 -2.24 -0.79
CA ASN A 25 10.02 -3.61 -0.87
C ASN A 25 8.97 -3.93 0.21
N SER A 26 8.51 -2.94 0.98
CA SER A 26 7.49 -3.11 2.00
C SER A 26 6.12 -2.61 1.53
N ALA A 27 5.06 -3.39 1.77
CA ALA A 27 3.69 -2.93 1.58
C ALA A 27 3.19 -2.04 2.74
N GLU A 28 3.97 -1.88 3.81
CA GLU A 28 3.65 -0.94 4.89
C GLU A 28 3.60 0.50 4.35
N GLY A 29 2.69 1.31 4.92
CA GLY A 29 2.47 2.70 4.50
C GLY A 29 1.02 2.99 4.11
N ARG A 30 0.79 4.16 3.52
CA ARG A 30 -0.54 4.62 3.10
C ARG A 30 -0.74 4.44 1.60
N TRP A 31 -1.93 3.99 1.25
CA TRP A 31 -2.32 3.63 -0.10
C TRP A 31 -3.67 4.24 -0.44
N ARG A 32 -3.77 4.87 -1.61
CA ARG A 32 -5.00 5.36 -2.18
C ARG A 32 -5.65 4.25 -2.99
N GLN A 33 -6.86 3.87 -2.59
CA GLN A 33 -7.67 2.92 -3.33
C GLN A 33 -8.37 3.61 -4.50
N ILE A 34 -8.13 3.10 -5.71
CA ILE A 34 -8.79 3.54 -6.93
C ILE A 34 -9.93 2.57 -7.25
N ASP A 35 -11.12 3.13 -7.47
CA ASP A 35 -12.26 2.37 -7.95
C ASP A 35 -12.05 2.02 -9.44
N PRO A 36 -12.00 0.74 -9.83
CA PRO A 36 -11.68 0.35 -11.19
C PRO A 36 -12.80 0.66 -12.20
N ASP A 37 -14.04 0.82 -11.73
CA ASP A 37 -15.20 1.07 -12.60
C ASP A 37 -15.31 2.57 -12.92
N THR A 38 -14.93 3.44 -11.97
CA THR A 38 -15.06 4.90 -12.10
C THR A 38 -13.74 5.65 -12.26
N GLY A 39 -12.60 5.02 -11.95
CA GLY A 39 -11.28 5.64 -11.90
C GLY A 39 -11.08 6.63 -10.73
N ARG A 40 -12.07 6.77 -9.84
CA ARG A 40 -12.02 7.74 -8.74
C ARG A 40 -11.35 7.16 -7.50
N ALA A 41 -10.64 8.02 -6.78
CA ALA A 41 -10.10 7.69 -5.48
C ALA A 41 -11.22 7.56 -4.44
N LYS A 42 -11.26 6.41 -3.75
CA LYS A 42 -12.35 6.05 -2.83
C LYS A 42 -11.98 6.29 -1.37
N SER A 43 -10.80 5.82 -0.98
CA SER A 43 -10.34 5.81 0.41
C SER A 43 -8.81 5.79 0.48
N ILE A 44 -8.29 6.14 1.65
CA ILE A 44 -6.90 5.89 2.02
C ILE A 44 -6.85 4.75 3.03
N VAL A 45 -6.01 3.75 2.74
CA VAL A 45 -5.77 2.59 3.59
C VAL A 45 -4.35 2.66 4.11
N GLU A 46 -4.17 2.52 5.41
CA GLU A 46 -2.87 2.38 6.03
C GLU A 46 -2.60 0.91 6.33
N ILE A 47 -1.49 0.39 5.81
CA ILE A 47 -1.02 -0.97 6.06
C ILE A 47 0.12 -0.91 7.08
N ARG A 48 0.03 -1.73 8.12
CA ARG A 48 1.03 -1.84 9.19
C ARG A 48 1.36 -3.30 9.48
N ARG A 49 2.58 -3.52 9.96
CA ARG A 49 2.99 -4.80 10.53
C ARG A 49 2.43 -4.98 11.93
N THR A 50 1.89 -6.16 12.20
CA THR A 50 1.44 -6.59 13.52
C THR A 50 2.57 -7.28 14.28
N SER A 51 2.41 -7.45 15.60
CA SER A 51 3.42 -8.08 16.46
C SER A 51 3.78 -9.51 16.06
N ASN A 52 2.84 -10.26 15.48
CA ASN A 52 3.06 -11.60 14.93
C ASN A 52 3.66 -11.61 13.51
N GLY A 53 4.11 -10.45 13.00
CA GLY A 53 4.81 -10.31 11.73
C GLY A 53 3.92 -10.28 10.47
N THR A 54 2.59 -10.42 10.60
CA THR A 54 1.66 -10.25 9.46
C THR A 54 1.43 -8.78 9.13
N LEU A 55 0.88 -8.49 7.95
CA LEU A 55 0.39 -7.16 7.61
C LEU A 55 -1.13 -7.10 7.75
N ASN A 56 -1.59 -6.04 8.41
CA ASN A 56 -3.00 -5.66 8.50
C ASN A 56 -3.17 -4.25 7.92
N GLY A 57 -4.40 -3.92 7.50
CA GLY A 57 -4.70 -2.64 6.87
C GLY A 57 -6.02 -2.06 7.33
N ARG A 58 -6.03 -0.75 7.60
CA ARG A 58 -7.18 0.00 8.12
C ARG A 58 -7.52 1.16 7.20
N ILE A 59 -8.80 1.41 6.96
CA ILE A 59 -9.24 2.62 6.27
C ILE A 59 -9.00 3.80 7.20
N VAL A 60 -8.12 4.73 6.84
CA VAL A 60 -7.83 5.92 7.65
C VAL A 60 -8.61 7.14 7.17
N GLU A 61 -9.10 7.12 5.93
CA GLU A 61 -9.84 8.23 5.33
C GLU A 61 -10.78 7.73 4.22
N LEU A 62 -11.98 8.32 4.14
CA LEU A 62 -12.91 8.18 3.03
C LEU A 62 -12.93 9.49 2.25
N LEU A 63 -12.64 9.44 0.95
CA LEU A 63 -12.40 10.66 0.16
C LEU A 63 -13.71 11.30 -0.34
N ASN A 64 -14.73 10.48 -0.65
CA ASN A 64 -16.03 10.95 -1.13
C ASN A 64 -17.17 10.07 -0.58
N PRO A 65 -17.38 10.02 0.75
CA PRO A 65 -18.42 9.17 1.32
C PRO A 65 -19.82 9.71 0.98
N SER A 66 -20.79 8.82 0.75
CA SER A 66 -22.19 9.19 0.43
C SER A 66 -22.95 9.81 1.60
N ARG A 67 -22.48 9.58 2.83
CA ARG A 67 -23.01 10.14 4.08
C ARG A 67 -21.87 10.34 5.09
N PRO A 68 -22.01 11.25 6.06
CA PRO A 68 -21.04 11.39 7.14
C PRO A 68 -20.89 10.08 7.93
N ASN A 69 -19.65 9.69 8.24
CA ASN A 69 -19.29 8.56 9.11
C ASN A 69 -20.11 7.27 8.84
N PRO A 70 -20.06 6.72 7.61
CA PRO A 70 -20.82 5.51 7.30
C PRO A 70 -20.32 4.33 8.14
N VAL A 71 -21.25 3.47 8.54
CA VAL A 71 -20.97 2.18 9.19
C VAL A 71 -21.08 1.02 8.20
N CYS A 72 -20.45 -0.12 8.50
CA CYS A 72 -20.67 -1.36 7.74
C CYS A 72 -21.92 -2.10 8.24
N ASP A 73 -23.08 -1.74 7.70
CA ASP A 73 -24.37 -2.35 8.02
C ASP A 73 -24.52 -3.78 7.46
N LYS A 74 -23.87 -4.07 6.32
CA LYS A 74 -23.87 -5.38 5.67
C LYS A 74 -22.86 -6.38 6.23
N CYS A 75 -21.91 -5.93 7.05
CA CYS A 75 -20.91 -6.82 7.65
C CYS A 75 -21.58 -7.82 8.60
N GLU A 76 -21.03 -9.03 8.70
CA GLU A 76 -21.57 -10.09 9.57
C GLU A 76 -20.63 -10.47 10.74
N ASP A 77 -19.43 -9.91 10.77
CA ASP A 77 -18.43 -10.17 11.81
C ASP A 77 -18.32 -9.03 12.85
N ASP A 78 -17.20 -8.98 13.57
CA ASP A 78 -16.87 -7.97 14.58
C ASP A 78 -16.93 -6.52 14.07
N ARG A 79 -17.02 -6.33 12.75
CA ARG A 79 -17.10 -5.02 12.09
C ARG A 79 -18.53 -4.61 11.74
N LYS A 80 -19.53 -5.43 12.05
CA LYS A 80 -20.95 -5.10 11.88
C LYS A 80 -21.33 -3.85 12.67
N ASN A 81 -21.98 -2.90 12.00
CA ASN A 81 -22.40 -1.61 12.54
C ASN A 81 -21.25 -0.75 13.10
N GLN A 82 -19.99 -1.08 12.78
CA GLN A 82 -18.84 -0.26 13.16
C GLN A 82 -18.55 0.80 12.10
N PRO A 83 -18.00 1.98 12.49
CA PRO A 83 -17.56 3.00 11.54
C PRO A 83 -16.58 2.45 10.51
N ILE A 84 -16.77 2.81 9.24
CA ILE A 84 -15.86 2.42 8.14
C ILE A 84 -14.53 3.16 8.27
N THR A 85 -14.55 4.44 8.66
CA THR A 85 -13.32 5.15 9.02
C THR A 85 -12.75 4.53 10.28
N GLY A 86 -11.49 4.13 10.21
CA GLY A 86 -10.85 3.33 11.23
C GLY A 86 -11.18 1.83 11.13
N MET A 87 -11.90 1.33 10.13
CA MET A 87 -12.17 -0.11 10.05
C MET A 87 -10.95 -0.89 9.52
N GLU A 88 -10.54 -1.93 10.24
CA GLU A 88 -9.55 -2.87 9.73
C GLU A 88 -10.17 -3.73 8.63
N ILE A 89 -9.71 -3.56 7.39
CA ILE A 89 -10.23 -4.27 6.23
C ILE A 89 -9.29 -5.36 5.73
N ILE A 90 -7.97 -5.25 5.94
CA ILE A 90 -6.99 -6.28 5.58
C ILE A 90 -6.51 -6.95 6.87
N ARG A 91 -6.53 -8.29 6.91
CA ARG A 91 -6.12 -9.09 8.06
C ARG A 91 -5.19 -10.23 7.66
N GLY A 92 -4.07 -10.37 8.35
CA GLY A 92 -3.25 -11.59 8.37
C GLY A 92 -2.46 -11.87 7.10
N MET A 93 -2.07 -10.83 6.35
CA MET A 93 -1.27 -11.01 5.13
C MET A 93 0.15 -11.45 5.49
N ARG A 94 0.62 -12.55 4.90
CA ARG A 94 1.97 -13.09 5.13
C ARG A 94 2.84 -12.91 3.89
N ALA A 95 4.11 -12.60 4.11
CA ALA A 95 5.07 -12.45 3.02
C ALA A 95 5.19 -13.75 2.21
N ASP A 96 5.27 -13.62 0.90
CA ASP A 96 5.43 -14.72 -0.07
C ASP A 96 6.67 -14.51 -0.97
N GLY A 97 7.60 -13.64 -0.53
CA GLY A 97 8.80 -13.27 -1.27
C GLY A 97 8.54 -12.24 -2.38
N ALA A 98 9.62 -11.62 -2.87
CA ALA A 98 9.62 -10.71 -4.03
C ALA A 98 8.53 -9.62 -4.00
N GLY A 99 8.29 -9.00 -2.83
CA GLY A 99 7.26 -7.97 -2.68
C GLY A 99 5.83 -8.48 -2.84
N LYS A 100 5.57 -9.75 -2.50
CA LYS A 100 4.24 -10.37 -2.53
C LYS A 100 3.80 -10.81 -1.14
N TRP A 101 2.49 -10.82 -0.91
CA TRP A 101 1.85 -11.33 0.29
C TRP A 101 0.61 -12.16 -0.05
N LYS A 102 0.31 -13.18 0.75
CA LYS A 102 -0.87 -14.04 0.58
C LYS A 102 -1.39 -14.60 1.90
N GLY A 103 -2.48 -15.35 1.81
CA GLY A 103 -3.07 -16.09 2.95
C GLY A 103 -3.83 -15.24 3.95
N GLY A 104 -3.96 -13.93 3.68
CA GLY A 104 -4.79 -13.03 4.47
C GLY A 104 -6.20 -12.90 3.91
N LYS A 105 -6.96 -12.00 4.52
CA LYS A 105 -8.35 -11.69 4.14
C LYS A 105 -8.50 -10.20 3.86
N ILE A 106 -9.43 -9.85 2.98
CA ILE A 106 -9.86 -8.47 2.77
C ILE A 106 -11.38 -8.36 2.86
N LEU A 107 -11.88 -7.38 3.62
CA LEU A 107 -13.29 -7.01 3.69
C LEU A 107 -13.60 -5.94 2.63
N LYS A 108 -14.70 -6.09 1.90
CA LYS A 108 -15.34 -5.01 1.14
C LYS A 108 -16.56 -4.50 1.91
N PRO A 109 -16.47 -3.36 2.63
CA PRO A 109 -17.56 -2.90 3.50
C PRO A 109 -18.90 -2.71 2.77
N ASP A 110 -18.88 -2.16 1.55
CA ASP A 110 -20.10 -1.92 0.75
C ASP A 110 -20.89 -3.19 0.40
N GLU A 111 -20.23 -4.34 0.43
CA GLU A 111 -20.85 -5.66 0.20
C GLU A 111 -21.00 -6.47 1.50
N GLY A 112 -20.34 -6.07 2.59
CA GLY A 112 -20.27 -6.85 3.83
C GLY A 112 -19.47 -8.15 3.71
N LYS A 113 -18.77 -8.37 2.59
CA LYS A 113 -18.15 -9.66 2.25
C LYS A 113 -16.64 -9.68 2.51
N VAL A 114 -16.18 -10.80 3.03
CA VAL A 114 -14.76 -11.08 3.27
C VAL A 114 -14.22 -12.06 2.23
N TYR A 115 -13.10 -11.72 1.62
CA TYR A 115 -12.45 -12.47 0.55
C TYR A 115 -11.09 -13.00 0.98
N ASN A 116 -10.66 -14.12 0.38
CA ASN A 116 -9.24 -14.48 0.41
C ASN A 116 -8.44 -13.42 -0.32
N SER A 117 -7.31 -13.01 0.26
CA SER A 117 -6.53 -11.89 -0.26
C SER A 117 -5.08 -12.26 -0.57
N LYS A 118 -4.58 -11.64 -1.64
CA LYS A 118 -3.15 -11.56 -2.00
C LYS A 118 -2.82 -10.13 -2.39
N MET A 119 -1.57 -9.73 -2.17
CA MET A 119 -1.07 -8.40 -2.52
C MET A 119 0.29 -8.52 -3.22
N ALA A 120 0.59 -7.61 -4.15
CA ALA A 120 1.87 -7.55 -4.82
C ALA A 120 2.29 -6.10 -5.08
N LEU A 121 3.52 -5.75 -4.70
CA LEU A 121 4.13 -4.51 -5.13
C LEU A 121 4.47 -4.60 -6.61
N ILE A 122 4.09 -3.57 -7.35
CA ILE A 122 4.42 -3.42 -8.77
C ILE A 122 5.04 -2.03 -9.00
N GLU A 123 5.56 -1.80 -10.20
CA GLU A 123 6.14 -0.51 -10.61
C GLU A 123 7.19 0.03 -9.61
N GLY A 124 8.09 -0.84 -9.14
CA GLY A 124 9.12 -0.45 -8.17
C GLY A 124 8.57 -0.08 -6.79
N GLY A 125 7.37 -0.54 -6.46
CA GLY A 125 6.71 -0.31 -5.17
C GLY A 125 5.84 0.95 -5.13
N ARG A 126 5.65 1.66 -6.24
CA ARG A 126 4.75 2.82 -6.35
C ARG A 126 3.28 2.43 -6.34
N LYS A 127 2.96 1.20 -6.73
CA LYS A 127 1.61 0.68 -6.76
C LYS A 127 1.53 -0.68 -6.05
N LEU A 128 0.36 -0.97 -5.51
CA LEU A 128 0.03 -2.23 -4.85
C LEU A 128 -1.17 -2.85 -5.55
N GLU A 129 -0.97 -4.02 -6.15
CA GLU A 129 -2.08 -4.85 -6.55
C GLU A 129 -2.67 -5.53 -5.31
N VAL A 130 -3.98 -5.47 -5.16
CA VAL A 130 -4.72 -6.12 -4.08
C VAL A 130 -5.84 -6.94 -4.71
N SER A 131 -5.81 -8.26 -4.53
CA SER A 131 -6.85 -9.16 -5.07
C SER A 131 -7.73 -9.71 -3.96
N GLY A 132 -9.04 -9.72 -4.20
CA GLY A 132 -10.02 -10.48 -3.41
C GLY A 132 -10.56 -11.65 -4.23
N CYS A 133 -10.53 -12.86 -3.65
CA CYS A 133 -10.96 -14.09 -4.32
C CYS A 133 -12.03 -14.86 -3.53
N ILE A 134 -13.01 -15.43 -4.25
CA ILE A 134 -13.92 -16.48 -3.78
C ILE A 134 -13.65 -17.71 -4.65
N ALA A 135 -13.25 -18.82 -4.02
CA ALA A 135 -12.82 -20.03 -4.73
C ALA A 135 -11.82 -19.71 -5.85
N PHE A 136 -12.19 -19.91 -7.12
CA PHE A 136 -11.36 -19.68 -8.31
C PHE A 136 -11.57 -18.30 -8.97
N ILE A 137 -12.53 -17.49 -8.50
CA ILE A 137 -12.83 -16.18 -9.09
C ILE A 137 -12.17 -15.09 -8.24
N CYS A 138 -11.29 -14.32 -8.87
CA CYS A 138 -10.60 -13.19 -8.25
C CYS A 138 -10.93 -11.88 -8.96
N LYS A 139 -11.03 -10.80 -8.19
CA LYS A 139 -10.98 -9.42 -8.70
C LYS A 139 -9.77 -8.71 -8.11
N THR A 140 -9.08 -7.94 -8.93
CA THR A 140 -7.88 -7.19 -8.53
C THR A 140 -8.15 -5.70 -8.64
N GLN A 141 -7.62 -4.94 -7.69
CA GLN A 141 -7.55 -3.48 -7.72
C GLN A 141 -6.09 -3.04 -7.62
N VAL A 142 -5.79 -1.89 -8.19
CA VAL A 142 -4.47 -1.26 -8.10
C VAL A 142 -4.59 -0.04 -7.21
N TRP A 143 -3.79 -0.01 -6.16
CA TRP A 143 -3.73 1.11 -5.22
C TRP A 143 -2.44 1.91 -5.45
N GLU A 144 -2.52 3.21 -5.26
CA GLU A 144 -1.40 4.14 -5.45
C GLU A 144 -0.77 4.45 -4.11
N ARG A 145 0.56 4.43 -4.03
CA ARG A 145 1.26 4.83 -2.80
C ARG A 145 1.13 6.34 -2.59
N LEU A 146 0.97 6.76 -1.34
CA LEU A 146 1.09 8.16 -0.92
C LEU A 146 2.50 8.52 -0.47
#